data_AF-A0AAW7HIT6-F1
#
_entry.id   AF-A0AAW7HIT6-F1
#
_cell.length_a   1.000
_cell.length_b   1.000
_cell.length_c   1.000
_cell.angle_alpha   90.00
_cell.angle_beta   90.00
_cell.angle_gamma   90.00
#
_symmetry.space_group_name_H-M   'P 1'
#
loop_
_entity.id
_entity.type
_entity.pdbx_description
1 polymer ?
#
loop_
_entity_poly.entity_id
_entity_poly.type
_entity_poly.pdbx_seq_one_letter_code
_entity_poly.pdbx_strand_id
1 'polypeptide(L)'
;MSLIEECYASGRGELVDTVEGRELGSEVSHLYCAGYEDRTCTTEDGRTLTFTAMAMDYALPKNDNSGFQNIVMGLDNVTGEVQEVIEASKEGGKRFIITVRRYLAEDLSFPHERYRMTLLSREYDTDTDIAQLTAGFFDLLNTNGLRTVLTTTLAPGLKYI
;
A
#
# COMPACT_ATOMS: atom_id res chain seq x y z
N MET A 1 -13.52 -10.15 21.00
CA MET A 1 -13.90 -9.18 19.96
C MET A 1 -12.95 -8.02 20.07
N SER A 2 -12.26 -7.68 18.99
CA SER A 2 -11.51 -6.42 18.92
C SER A 2 -12.49 -5.25 18.76
N LEU A 3 -12.07 -4.03 19.12
CA LEU A 3 -12.89 -2.83 18.96
C LEU A 3 -13.37 -2.64 17.51
N ILE A 4 -12.57 -3.07 16.53
CA ILE A 4 -12.94 -2.97 15.12
C ILE A 4 -14.02 -3.97 14.73
N GLU A 5 -13.96 -5.20 15.26
CA GLU A 5 -15.02 -6.19 15.06
C GLU A 5 -16.34 -5.74 15.68
N GLU A 6 -16.29 -5.08 16.84
CA GLU A 6 -17.46 -4.46 17.46
C GLU A 6 -17.99 -3.28 16.63
N CYS A 7 -17.10 -2.43 16.10
CA CYS A 7 -17.45 -1.34 15.20
C CYS A 7 -18.14 -1.87 13.93
N TYR A 8 -17.58 -2.93 13.32
CA TYR A 8 -18.17 -3.62 12.18
C TYR A 8 -19.52 -4.28 12.50
N ALA A 9 -19.65 -4.93 13.66
CA ALA A 9 -20.86 -5.64 14.07
C ALA A 9 -21.99 -4.69 14.54
N SER A 10 -21.63 -3.56 15.16
CA SER A 10 -22.57 -2.58 15.68
C SER A 10 -22.96 -1.52 14.66
N GLY A 11 -22.17 -1.34 13.59
CA GLY A 11 -22.32 -0.24 12.63
C GLY A 11 -22.14 1.13 13.29
N ARG A 12 -21.55 1.19 14.50
CA ARG A 12 -21.33 2.39 15.27
C ARG A 12 -19.82 2.59 15.44
N GLY A 13 -19.33 3.70 14.89
CA GLY A 13 -17.94 4.11 14.93
C GLY A 13 -17.42 4.42 13.52
N GLU A 14 -16.69 5.51 13.41
CA GLU A 14 -16.08 5.97 12.17
C GLU A 14 -14.67 5.37 12.06
N LEU A 15 -14.36 4.76 10.92
CA LEU A 15 -13.04 4.22 10.64
C LEU A 15 -12.21 5.27 9.91
N VAL A 16 -10.96 5.43 10.34
CA VAL A 16 -10.01 6.36 9.71
C VAL A 16 -8.92 5.53 9.07
N ASP A 17 -8.92 5.51 7.74
CA ASP A 17 -7.89 4.86 6.95
C ASP A 17 -6.77 5.85 6.64
N THR A 18 -5.53 5.41 6.84
CA THR A 18 -4.33 6.22 6.63
C THR A 18 -3.33 5.45 5.79
N VAL A 19 -2.61 6.19 4.95
CA VAL A 19 -1.62 5.65 4.01
C VAL A 19 -0.31 6.40 4.21
N GLU A 20 0.75 5.66 4.51
CA GLU A 20 2.13 6.13 4.50
C GLU A 20 2.87 5.50 3.31
N GLY A 21 3.22 6.32 2.32
CA GLY A 21 4.05 5.93 1.19
C GLY A 21 5.50 6.37 1.39
N ARG A 22 6.46 5.45 1.19
CA ARG A 22 7.89 5.79 1.27
C ARG A 22 8.75 4.94 0.36
N GLU A 23 9.80 5.52 -0.19
CA GLU A 23 10.85 4.74 -0.82
C GLU A 23 11.61 3.90 0.22
N LEU A 24 12.02 2.69 -0.18
CA LEU A 24 12.83 1.82 0.68
C LEU A 24 14.17 2.50 1.01
N GLY A 25 14.37 2.81 2.29
CA GLY A 25 15.59 3.46 2.79
C GLY A 25 15.57 5.00 2.76
N SER A 26 14.49 5.62 2.27
CA SER A 26 14.28 7.06 2.40
C SER A 26 13.73 7.44 3.77
N GLU A 27 14.10 8.62 4.24
CA GLU A 27 13.52 9.29 5.41
C GLU A 27 12.26 10.10 5.05
N VAL A 28 12.03 10.34 3.76
CA VAL A 28 10.85 11.07 3.27
C VAL A 28 9.66 10.11 3.21
N SER A 29 8.58 10.50 3.88
CA SER A 29 7.29 9.80 3.90
C SER A 29 6.16 10.70 3.42
N HIS A 30 5.32 10.19 2.55
CA HIS A 30 4.08 10.84 2.12
C HIS A 30 2.93 10.27 2.95
N LEU A 31 2.17 11.14 3.60
CA LEU A 31 1.22 10.78 4.65
C LEU A 31 -0.18 11.31 4.29
N TYR A 32 -1.11 10.41 4.01
CA TYR A 32 -2.47 10.75 3.63
C TYR A 32 -3.48 10.05 4.54
N CYS A 33 -4.63 10.68 4.80
CA CYS A 33 -5.77 10.06 5.49
C CYS A 33 -7.07 10.25 4.73
N ALA A 34 -7.94 9.24 4.83
CA ALA A 34 -9.28 9.28 4.28
C ALA A 34 -10.13 10.27 5.07
N GLY A 35 -10.79 11.17 4.35
CA GLY A 35 -11.74 12.13 4.93
C GLY A 35 -11.48 13.56 4.47
N TYR A 36 -12.03 14.50 5.23
CA TYR A 36 -12.01 15.93 4.92
C TYR A 36 -11.12 16.75 5.87
N GLU A 37 -10.61 16.12 6.94
CA GLU A 37 -9.83 16.78 7.97
C GLU A 37 -8.52 16.06 8.19
N ASP A 38 -7.43 16.82 8.33
CA ASP A 38 -6.12 16.27 8.67
C ASP A 38 -6.20 15.57 10.03
N ARG A 39 -5.61 14.38 10.12
CA ARG A 39 -5.62 13.58 11.35
C ARG A 39 -4.21 13.37 11.85
N THR A 40 -4.02 13.58 13.15
CA THR A 40 -2.76 13.27 13.82
C THR A 40 -2.91 11.93 14.52
N CYS A 41 -2.18 10.92 14.04
CA CYS A 41 -2.26 9.55 14.52
C CYS A 41 -0.91 9.07 15.04
N THR A 42 -0.93 8.21 16.05
CA THR A 42 0.27 7.55 16.54
C THR A 42 0.45 6.20 15.84
N THR A 43 1.65 5.98 15.31
CA THR A 43 2.02 4.75 14.59
C THR A 43 2.50 3.67 15.56
N GLU A 44 2.57 2.43 15.08
CA GLU A 44 3.09 1.27 15.81
C GLU A 44 4.53 1.45 16.33
N ASP A 45 5.29 2.34 15.71
CA ASP A 45 6.67 2.69 16.11
C ASP A 45 6.70 3.73 17.25
N GLY A 46 5.53 4.19 17.73
CA GLY A 46 5.40 5.25 18.73
C GLY A 46 5.58 6.68 18.18
N ARG A 47 5.69 6.84 16.85
CA ARG A 47 5.80 8.15 16.20
C ARG A 47 4.41 8.75 16.02
N THR A 48 4.21 9.99 16.44
CA THR A 48 3.02 10.78 16.13
C THR A 48 3.22 11.50 14.81
N LEU A 49 2.38 11.16 13.82
CA LEU A 49 2.46 11.69 12.46
C LEU A 49 1.16 12.40 12.11
N THR A 50 1.27 13.48 11.34
CA THR A 50 0.12 14.21 10.80
C THR A 50 -0.12 13.74 9.37
N PHE A 51 -1.31 13.22 9.12
CA PHE A 51 -1.75 12.75 7.81
C PHE A 51 -2.65 13.82 7.19
N THR A 52 -2.36 14.16 5.94
CA THR A 52 -3.12 15.16 5.17
C THR A 52 -4.40 14.52 4.63
N ALA A 53 -5.53 15.21 4.79
CA ALA A 53 -6.80 14.77 4.24
C ALA A 53 -6.77 14.73 2.72
N MET A 54 -7.20 13.61 2.17
CA MET A 54 -7.32 13.41 0.74
C MET A 54 -8.52 12.51 0.44
N ALA A 55 -9.19 12.76 -0.69
CA ALA A 55 -10.17 11.82 -1.19
C ALA A 55 -9.44 10.51 -1.54
N MET A 56 -9.75 9.45 -0.81
CA MET A 56 -9.22 8.12 -1.07
C MET A 56 -10.29 7.07 -0.91
N ASP A 57 -10.16 6.03 -1.74
CA ASP A 57 -10.96 4.83 -1.64
C ASP A 57 -10.05 3.62 -1.41
N TYR A 58 -10.55 2.66 -0.65
CA TYR A 58 -9.79 1.53 -0.15
C TYR A 58 -10.55 0.22 -0.34
N ALA A 59 -10.06 -0.61 -1.26
CA ALA A 59 -10.59 -1.95 -1.48
C ALA A 59 -9.78 -2.98 -0.70
N LEU A 60 -10.42 -3.58 0.31
CA LEU A 60 -9.87 -4.70 1.08
C LEU A 60 -9.55 -5.88 0.15
N PRO A 61 -8.51 -6.67 0.49
CA PRO A 61 -8.15 -7.84 -0.31
C PRO A 61 -9.31 -8.83 -0.30
N LYS A 62 -9.59 -9.40 -1.48
CA LYS A 62 -10.60 -10.46 -1.61
C LYS A 62 -10.16 -11.66 -0.78
N ASN A 63 -11.09 -12.21 0.01
CA ASN A 63 -10.87 -13.47 0.70
C ASN A 63 -11.05 -14.60 -0.31
N ASP A 64 -9.97 -14.94 -1.03
CA ASP A 64 -9.95 -16.01 -2.02
C ASP A 64 -8.77 -16.98 -1.80
N ASN A 65 -8.85 -18.14 -2.46
CA ASN A 65 -7.82 -19.18 -2.40
C ASN A 65 -6.64 -18.92 -3.34
N SER A 66 -6.57 -17.75 -4.00
CA SER A 66 -5.51 -17.46 -4.98
C SER A 66 -4.16 -17.20 -4.32
N GLY A 67 -4.16 -16.95 -3.00
CA GLY A 67 -2.95 -16.64 -2.24
C GLY A 67 -2.44 -15.21 -2.45
N PHE A 68 -3.09 -14.41 -3.31
CA PHE A 68 -2.75 -13.02 -3.57
C PHE A 68 -3.59 -12.09 -2.71
N GLN A 69 -2.98 -11.53 -1.67
CA GLN A 69 -3.59 -10.49 -0.84
C GLN A 69 -3.12 -9.13 -1.34
N ASN A 70 -3.75 -8.67 -2.42
CA ASN A 70 -3.53 -7.34 -2.98
C ASN A 70 -4.59 -6.37 -2.48
N ILE A 71 -4.16 -5.14 -2.23
CA ILE A 71 -4.99 -4.02 -1.84
C ILE A 71 -4.95 -3.00 -2.96
N VAL A 72 -6.12 -2.55 -3.37
CA VAL A 72 -6.29 -1.53 -4.40
C VAL A 72 -6.75 -0.26 -3.72
N MET A 73 -6.04 0.82 -3.96
CA MET A 73 -6.35 2.13 -3.39
C MET A 73 -6.50 3.13 -4.53
N GLY A 74 -7.59 3.90 -4.50
CA GLY A 74 -7.74 5.08 -5.34
C GLY A 74 -7.34 6.30 -4.52
N LEU A 75 -6.35 7.06 -4.97
CA LEU A 75 -5.97 8.33 -4.35
C LEU A 75 -6.32 9.47 -5.30
N ASP A 76 -6.74 10.60 -4.75
CA ASP A 76 -6.87 11.83 -5.50
C ASP A 76 -5.53 12.20 -6.17
N ASN A 77 -5.60 12.56 -7.45
CA ASN A 77 -4.46 12.93 -8.26
C ASN A 77 -4.70 14.25 -9.02
N VAL A 78 -5.66 15.07 -8.60
CA VAL A 78 -5.91 16.40 -9.21
C VAL A 78 -4.67 17.29 -9.21
N THR A 79 -3.83 17.22 -8.16
CA THR A 79 -2.57 17.98 -8.07
C THR A 79 -1.39 17.28 -8.76
N GLY A 80 -1.51 15.99 -9.10
CA GLY A 80 -0.44 15.18 -9.67
C GLY A 80 0.66 14.75 -8.67
N GLU A 81 0.58 15.13 -7.40
CA GLU A 81 1.64 14.87 -6.41
C GLU A 81 1.92 13.37 -6.23
N VAL A 82 0.86 12.58 -6.11
CA VAL A 82 0.95 11.12 -5.96
C VAL A 82 1.64 10.49 -7.18
N GLN A 83 1.28 10.94 -8.37
CA GLN A 83 1.90 10.46 -9.61
C GLN A 83 3.37 10.83 -9.70
N GLU A 84 3.74 12.07 -9.42
CA GLU A 84 5.13 12.55 -9.48
C GLU A 84 6.06 11.74 -8.56
N VAL A 85 5.63 11.55 -7.30
CA VAL A 85 6.39 10.80 -6.29
C VAL A 85 6.67 9.36 -6.73
N ILE A 86 5.64 8.70 -7.27
CA ILE A 86 5.74 7.29 -7.63
C ILE A 86 6.55 7.10 -8.91
N GLU A 87 6.39 7.99 -9.91
CA GLU A 87 7.20 7.94 -11.12
C GLU A 87 8.67 8.26 -10.84
N ALA A 88 8.96 9.25 -9.98
CA ALA A 88 10.33 9.54 -9.53
C ALA A 88 10.98 8.33 -8.84
N SER A 89 10.22 7.63 -7.98
CA SER A 89 10.69 6.42 -7.31
C SER A 89 11.03 5.29 -8.31
N LYS A 90 10.22 5.14 -9.36
CA LYS A 90 10.45 4.16 -10.42
C LYS A 90 11.67 4.51 -11.27
N GLU A 91 11.82 5.77 -11.67
CA GLU A 91 12.98 6.23 -12.43
C GLU A 91 14.28 5.99 -11.66
N GLY A 92 14.25 6.19 -10.34
CA GLY A 92 15.34 5.85 -9.43
C GLY A 92 15.57 4.34 -9.23
N GLY A 93 14.74 3.46 -9.79
CA GLY A 93 14.84 2.01 -9.62
C GLY A 93 14.61 1.53 -8.18
N LYS A 94 13.98 2.36 -7.34
CA LYS A 94 13.78 2.07 -5.92
C LYS A 94 12.44 1.37 -5.70
N ARG A 95 12.40 0.52 -4.66
CA ARG A 95 11.15 -0.10 -4.22
C ARG A 95 10.34 0.90 -3.41
N PHE A 96 9.06 1.04 -3.74
CA PHE A 96 8.13 1.88 -2.98
C PHE A 96 7.34 1.01 -2.00
N ILE A 97 7.37 1.39 -0.72
CA ILE A 97 6.67 0.71 0.36
C ILE A 97 5.45 1.53 0.73
N ILE A 98 4.30 0.87 0.78
CA ILE A 98 3.05 1.46 1.24
C ILE A 98 2.66 0.79 2.54
N THR A 99 2.42 1.61 3.57
CA THR A 99 1.94 1.17 4.87
C THR A 99 0.55 1.74 5.08
N VAL A 100 -0.45 0.86 5.10
CA VAL A 100 -1.84 1.21 5.38
C VAL A 100 -2.13 0.92 6.83
N ARG A 101 -2.80 1.86 7.51
CA ARG A 101 -3.25 1.69 8.88
C ARG A 101 -4.69 2.14 9.03
N ARG A 102 -5.46 1.37 9.80
CA ARG A 102 -6.84 1.67 10.14
C ARG A 102 -6.96 1.97 11.63
N TYR A 103 -7.56 3.11 11.93
CA TYR A 103 -7.84 3.60 13.27
C TYR A 103 -9.35 3.69 13.51
N LEU A 104 -9.74 3.78 14.77
CA LEU A 104 -11.07 4.22 15.16
C LEU A 104 -11.03 5.74 15.33
N ALA A 105 -12.01 6.48 14.83
CA ALA A 105 -12.04 7.94 15.01
C ALA A 105 -12.04 8.37 16.48
N GLU A 106 -12.56 7.52 17.37
CA GLU A 106 -12.54 7.72 18.82
C GLU A 106 -11.16 7.51 19.45
N ASP A 107 -10.29 6.70 18.82
CA ASP A 107 -8.96 6.38 19.31
C ASP A 107 -7.92 6.32 18.17
N LEU A 108 -7.14 7.40 18.05
CA LEU A 108 -6.04 7.54 17.09
C LEU A 108 -4.67 7.18 17.71
N SER A 109 -4.65 6.64 18.94
CA SER A 109 -3.42 6.35 19.68
C SER A 109 -2.70 5.10 19.18
N PHE A 110 -3.43 4.13 18.61
CA PHE A 110 -2.84 2.91 18.11
C PHE A 110 -3.63 2.33 16.91
N PRO A 111 -2.96 1.88 15.84
CA PRO A 111 -3.65 1.30 14.69
C PRO A 111 -4.21 -0.10 15.02
N HIS A 112 -5.48 -0.33 14.68
CA HIS A 112 -6.14 -1.61 14.89
C HIS A 112 -5.81 -2.63 13.78
N GLU A 113 -5.74 -2.17 12.52
CA GLU A 113 -5.27 -2.98 11.39
C GLU A 113 -4.07 -2.30 10.73
N ARG A 114 -3.10 -3.10 10.30
CA ARG A 114 -1.89 -2.61 9.64
C ARG A 114 -1.45 -3.54 8.53
N TYR A 115 -1.12 -2.96 7.39
CA TYR A 115 -0.58 -3.67 6.24
C TYR A 115 0.63 -2.92 5.72
N ARG A 116 1.78 -3.60 5.68
CA ARG A 116 3.00 -3.07 5.08
C ARG A 116 3.31 -3.87 3.82
N MET A 117 3.21 -3.21 2.67
CA MET A 117 3.23 -3.84 1.36
C MET A 117 4.13 -3.09 0.38
N THR A 118 4.49 -3.76 -0.71
CA THR A 118 5.23 -3.13 -1.80
C THR A 118 4.24 -2.72 -2.88
N LEU A 119 4.47 -1.56 -3.50
CA LEU A 119 3.72 -1.15 -4.68
C LEU A 119 4.02 -2.11 -5.85
N LEU A 120 2.98 -2.72 -6.41
CA LEU A 120 3.09 -3.70 -7.50
C LEU A 120 2.74 -3.08 -8.85
N SER A 121 1.64 -2.33 -8.90
CA SER A 121 1.19 -1.63 -10.11
C SER A 121 0.60 -0.28 -9.76
N ARG A 122 0.57 0.59 -10.76
CA ARG A 122 -0.05 1.91 -10.70
C ARG A 122 -0.72 2.19 -12.03
N GLU A 123 -1.89 2.78 -11.97
CA GLU A 123 -2.71 3.20 -13.09
C GLU A 123 -3.21 4.61 -12.79
N TYR A 124 -3.21 5.48 -13.80
CA TYR A 124 -3.64 6.87 -13.65
C TYR A 124 -4.79 7.07 -14.61
N ASP A 125 -5.97 7.30 -14.07
CA ASP A 125 -7.15 7.61 -14.85
C ASP A 125 -7.15 9.10 -15.17
N THR A 126 -7.02 9.43 -16.46
CA THR A 126 -6.98 10.82 -16.95
C THR A 126 -8.35 11.50 -16.99
N ASP A 127 -9.44 10.74 -16.93
CA ASP A 127 -10.80 11.28 -16.99
C ASP A 127 -11.35 11.59 -15.60
N THR A 128 -10.91 10.84 -14.58
CA THR A 128 -11.36 11.00 -13.19
C THR A 128 -10.31 11.64 -12.26
N ASP A 129 -9.09 11.87 -12.76
CA ASP A 129 -7.94 12.35 -11.98
C ASP A 129 -7.66 11.48 -10.73
N ILE A 130 -7.83 10.16 -10.86
CA ILE A 130 -7.58 9.19 -9.79
C ILE A 130 -6.29 8.41 -10.08
N ALA A 131 -5.39 8.38 -9.10
CA ALA A 131 -4.24 7.50 -9.09
C ALA A 131 -4.63 6.17 -8.40
N GLN A 132 -4.79 5.12 -9.19
CA GLN A 132 -5.08 3.78 -8.69
C GLN A 132 -3.79 3.02 -8.44
N LEU A 133 -3.53 2.70 -7.17
CA LEU A 133 -2.34 1.98 -6.72
C LEU A 133 -2.73 0.58 -6.27
N THR A 134 -2.04 -0.42 -6.81
CA THR A 134 -2.14 -1.80 -6.32
C THR A 134 -0.90 -2.12 -5.54
N ALA A 135 -1.07 -2.39 -4.25
CA ALA A 135 0.00 -2.82 -3.38
C ALA A 135 -0.31 -4.21 -2.83
N GLY A 136 0.74 -4.99 -2.61
CA GLY A 136 0.59 -6.37 -2.16
C GLY A 136 1.80 -6.84 -1.37
N PHE A 137 1.64 -7.98 -0.72
CA PHE A 137 2.77 -8.67 -0.13
C PHE A 137 3.68 -9.18 -1.25
N PHE A 138 4.99 -9.16 -0.99
CA PHE A 138 5.98 -9.58 -1.97
C PHE A 138 5.70 -11.01 -2.44
N ASP A 139 5.56 -11.20 -3.74
CA ASP A 139 5.30 -12.50 -4.36
C ASP A 139 6.55 -13.40 -4.29
N LEU A 140 6.63 -14.16 -3.20
CA LEU A 140 7.66 -15.18 -2.99
C LEU A 140 7.55 -16.34 -4.00
N LEU A 141 6.36 -16.59 -4.59
CA LEU A 141 6.11 -17.72 -5.47
C LEU A 141 6.67 -17.48 -6.89
N ASN A 142 6.59 -16.24 -7.38
CA ASN A 142 7.19 -15.85 -8.66
C ASN A 142 8.63 -15.31 -8.55
N THR A 143 9.21 -15.32 -7.36
CA THR A 143 10.60 -14.93 -7.19
C THR A 143 11.53 -16.00 -7.76
N ASN A 144 12.12 -15.75 -8.93
CA ASN A 144 13.12 -16.61 -9.57
C ASN A 144 14.44 -16.73 -8.77
N GLY A 145 14.60 -15.97 -7.66
CA GLY A 145 15.84 -15.87 -6.89
C GLY A 145 16.34 -17.17 -6.26
N LEU A 146 15.51 -18.21 -6.15
CA LEU A 146 15.92 -19.54 -5.65
C LEU A 146 15.89 -20.63 -6.72
N ARG A 147 15.59 -20.29 -7.98
CA ARG A 147 15.61 -21.25 -9.09
C ARG A 147 16.90 -21.09 -9.88
N THR A 148 17.67 -22.17 -9.99
CA THR A 148 18.77 -22.23 -10.95
C THR A 148 18.15 -22.34 -12.35
N VAL A 149 18.08 -21.21 -13.07
CA VAL A 149 17.64 -21.21 -14.46
C VAL A 149 18.72 -21.86 -15.30
N LEU A 150 18.40 -23.00 -15.92
CA LEU A 150 19.31 -23.69 -16.81
C LEU A 150 19.46 -22.86 -18.10
N THR A 151 20.55 -22.11 -18.18
CA THR A 151 20.96 -21.44 -19.42
C THR A 151 21.82 -22.39 -20.25
N THR A 152 21.99 -22.10 -21.54
CA THR A 152 22.92 -22.86 -22.40
C THR A 152 24.38 -22.80 -21.91
N THR A 153 24.71 -21.83 -21.06
CA THR A 153 26.00 -21.74 -20.36
C THR A 153 26.09 -22.76 -19.21
N LEU A 154 25.01 -22.95 -18.44
CA LEU A 154 24.99 -23.84 -17.27
C LEU A 154 24.68 -25.30 -17.63
N ALA A 155 23.90 -25.51 -18.70
CA ALA A 155 23.53 -26.82 -19.24
C ALA A 155 23.64 -26.80 -20.77
N PRO A 156 24.84 -27.06 -21.34
CA PRO A 156 25.11 -26.97 -22.78
C PRO A 156 24.23 -27.90 -23.65
N GLY A 157 23.70 -28.97 -23.06
CA GLY A 157 22.80 -29.92 -23.73
C GLY A 157 21.47 -29.30 -24.19
N LEU A 158 21.04 -28.17 -23.60
CA LEU A 158 19.84 -27.43 -24.02
C LEU A 158 19.97 -26.80 -25.41
N LYS A 159 21.19 -26.68 -25.98
CA LYS A 159 21.39 -26.13 -27.32
C LYS A 159 20.88 -27.06 -28.43
N TYR A 160 20.71 -28.34 -28.13
CA TYR A 160 20.42 -29.40 -29.11
C TYR A 160 19.04 -30.05 -28.92
N ILE A 161 18.19 -29.46 -28.06
CA ILE A 161 16.77 -29.80 -27.88
C ILE A 161 15.96 -28.70 -28.57
#